data_AF-A0A0A2UZK3-F1
#
_entry.id   AF-A0A0A2UZK3-F1
#
_cell.length_a   1.000
_cell.length_b   1.000
_cell.length_c   1.000
_cell.angle_alpha   90.00
_cell.angle_beta   90.00
_cell.angle_gamma   90.00
#
_symmetry.space_group_name_H-M   'P 1'
#
loop_
_entity.id
_entity.type
_entity.pdbx_description
1 polymer ?
#
loop_
_entity_poly.entity_id
_entity_poly.type
_entity_poly.pdbx_seq_one_letter_code
_entity_poly.pdbx_strand_id
1 'polypeptide(L)'
;MKKIIFSLPVIFLVFILGVLGWSKFQSSKTGPDVQYLIPEGKEGCFAVIYKVEGAEPLEIEDNTITHSFSVDGLSETSSPHNFGWERENTSGYIKVDYFYVDGEEKVKIPPENIYMETSPSGAKVNEEGERVVYENLSTFYIGENEPSKKIDCTKVALEKTTK
;
A
#
# COMPACT_ATOMS: atom_id res chain seq x y z
N MET A 1 54.33 -18.75 -18.61
CA MET A 1 53.28 -17.87 -18.06
C MET A 1 52.70 -17.04 -19.20
N LYS A 2 51.49 -17.35 -19.68
CA LYS A 2 50.86 -16.61 -20.80
C LYS A 2 50.22 -15.34 -20.25
N LYS A 3 50.71 -14.17 -20.66
CA LYS A 3 50.11 -12.87 -20.32
C LYS A 3 48.86 -12.69 -21.17
N ILE A 4 47.69 -12.62 -20.54
CA ILE A 4 46.43 -12.35 -21.23
C ILE A 4 46.41 -10.85 -21.51
N ILE A 5 46.73 -10.47 -22.75
CA ILE A 5 46.60 -9.09 -23.22
C ILE A 5 45.16 -8.97 -23.74
N PHE A 6 44.23 -8.58 -22.86
CA PHE A 6 42.90 -8.20 -23.31
C PHE A 6 43.04 -6.95 -24.19
N SER A 7 42.56 -7.03 -25.43
CA SER A 7 42.59 -5.89 -26.33
C SER A 7 41.69 -4.79 -25.77
N LEU A 8 42.11 -3.53 -25.93
CA LEU A 8 41.38 -2.33 -25.50
C LEU A 8 39.85 -2.38 -25.79
N PRO A 9 39.38 -2.85 -26.97
CA PRO A 9 37.94 -2.94 -27.24
C PRO A 9 37.20 -3.96 -26.35
N VAL A 10 37.85 -5.05 -25.93
CA VAL A 10 37.23 -6.07 -25.06
C VAL A 10 37.03 -5.52 -23.64
N ILE A 11 37.99 -4.75 -23.14
CA ILE A 11 37.89 -4.07 -21.84
C ILE A 11 36.75 -3.04 -21.88
N PHE A 12 36.65 -2.28 -22.98
CA PHE A 12 35.58 -1.29 -23.16
C PHE A 12 34.18 -1.94 -23.23
N LEU A 13 34.06 -3.09 -23.91
CA LEU A 13 32.81 -3.85 -23.98
C LEU A 13 32.37 -4.35 -22.60
N VAL A 14 33.29 -4.91 -21.80
CA VAL A 14 32.99 -5.37 -20.43
C VAL A 14 32.58 -4.20 -19.54
N PHE A 15 33.20 -3.03 -19.71
CA PHE A 15 32.86 -1.83 -18.96
C PHE A 15 31.44 -1.34 -19.32
N ILE A 16 31.07 -1.31 -20.60
CA ILE A 16 29.72 -0.95 -21.05
C ILE A 16 28.69 -1.94 -20.50
N LEU A 17 28.95 -3.24 -20.59
CA LEU A 17 28.04 -4.26 -20.03
C LEU A 17 27.91 -4.15 -18.51
N GLY A 18 29.01 -3.83 -17.81
CA GLY A 18 29.01 -3.57 -16.37
C GLY A 18 28.16 -2.36 -15.99
N VAL A 19 28.30 -1.24 -16.70
CA VAL A 19 27.52 -0.01 -16.46
C VAL A 19 26.04 -0.21 -16.76
N LEU A 20 25.71 -0.89 -17.87
CA LEU A 20 24.32 -1.21 -18.23
C LEU A 20 23.68 -2.19 -17.23
N GLY A 21 24.44 -3.18 -16.76
CA GLY A 21 23.99 -4.11 -15.71
C GLY A 21 23.74 -3.40 -14.37
N TRP A 22 24.64 -2.50 -13.97
CA TRP A 22 24.52 -1.73 -12.72
C TRP A 22 23.32 -0.77 -12.75
N SER A 23 23.09 -0.12 -13.88
CA SER A 23 21.92 0.75 -14.10
C SER A 23 20.62 0.00 -13.88
N LYS A 24 20.46 -1.22 -14.39
CA LYS A 24 19.24 -2.01 -14.20
C LYS A 24 19.06 -2.51 -12.77
N PHE A 25 20.15 -2.79 -12.06
CA PHE A 25 20.11 -3.24 -10.67
C PHE A 25 19.66 -2.14 -9.70
N GLN A 26 20.01 -0.87 -9.95
CA GLN A 26 19.52 0.25 -9.13
C GLN A 26 18.04 0.59 -9.39
N SER A 27 17.50 0.31 -10.58
CA SER A 27 16.11 0.61 -10.93
C SER A 27 15.09 -0.41 -10.41
N SER A 28 15.51 -1.48 -9.74
CA SER A 28 14.60 -2.52 -9.22
C SER A 28 14.20 -2.34 -7.76
N LYS A 29 14.47 -1.18 -7.14
CA LYS A 29 13.99 -0.91 -5.78
C LYS A 29 12.47 -0.74 -5.82
N THR A 30 11.76 -1.85 -5.67
CA THR A 30 10.32 -1.90 -5.49
C THR A 30 10.01 -1.39 -4.08
N GLY A 31 8.90 -0.69 -3.89
CA GLY A 31 8.46 -0.32 -2.54
C GLY A 31 8.20 -1.57 -1.67
N PRO A 32 8.15 -1.43 -0.34
CA PRO A 32 7.69 -2.49 0.56
C PRO A 32 6.32 -3.04 0.13
N ASP A 33 6.12 -4.33 0.41
CA ASP A 33 4.80 -4.96 0.34
C ASP A 33 3.91 -4.36 1.44
N VAL A 34 2.60 -4.36 1.22
CA VAL A 34 1.61 -3.91 2.22
C VAL A 34 0.73 -5.08 2.60
N GLN A 35 0.51 -5.27 3.90
CA GLN A 35 -0.42 -6.27 4.41
C GLN A 35 -1.48 -5.63 5.30
N TYR A 36 -2.74 -5.97 5.05
CA TYR A 36 -3.86 -5.57 5.88
C TYR A 36 -4.36 -6.77 6.69
N LEU A 37 -4.30 -6.66 8.01
CA LEU A 37 -4.73 -7.68 8.96
C LEU A 37 -6.12 -7.32 9.49
N ILE A 38 -7.11 -8.10 9.06
CA ILE A 38 -8.52 -7.90 9.30
C ILE A 38 -8.98 -8.89 10.37
N PRO A 39 -9.72 -8.48 11.41
CA PRO A 39 -10.21 -9.44 12.39
C PRO A 39 -11.07 -10.53 11.72
N GLU A 40 -10.94 -11.77 12.18
CA GLU A 40 -11.61 -12.92 11.55
C GLU A 40 -13.11 -12.70 11.31
N GLY A 41 -13.56 -13.01 10.09
CA GLY A 41 -14.98 -12.95 9.70
C GLY A 41 -15.57 -11.55 9.61
N LYS A 42 -14.75 -10.48 9.72
CA LYS A 42 -15.24 -9.11 9.59
C LYS A 42 -15.35 -8.67 8.14
N GLU A 43 -16.58 -8.39 7.74
CA GLU A 43 -16.91 -7.76 6.47
C GLU A 43 -17.36 -6.30 6.69
N GLY A 44 -17.27 -5.49 5.63
CA GLY A 44 -17.68 -4.09 5.66
C GLY A 44 -16.59 -3.13 5.18
N CYS A 45 -16.74 -1.87 5.56
CA CYS A 45 -15.79 -0.80 5.24
C CYS A 45 -14.65 -0.73 6.24
N PHE A 46 -13.45 -0.68 5.68
CA PHE A 46 -12.20 -0.51 6.40
C PHE A 46 -11.51 0.77 5.97
N ALA A 47 -10.80 1.40 6.90
CA ALA A 47 -10.09 2.64 6.63
C ALA A 47 -8.76 2.72 7.37
N VAL A 48 -7.71 3.13 6.65
CA VAL A 48 -6.45 3.57 7.24
C VAL A 48 -6.47 5.08 7.37
N ILE A 49 -6.23 5.58 8.58
CA ILE A 49 -6.16 6.99 8.90
C ILE A 49 -4.71 7.35 9.21
N TYR A 50 -4.16 8.25 8.41
CA TYR A 50 -2.77 8.68 8.48
C TYR A 50 -2.65 9.99 9.27
N LYS A 51 -1.44 10.28 9.77
CA LYS A 51 -1.11 11.49 10.54
C LYS A 51 -2.00 11.71 11.77
N VAL A 52 -2.42 10.63 12.44
CA VAL A 52 -3.16 10.71 13.71
C VAL A 52 -2.17 11.02 14.84
N GLU A 53 -2.40 12.11 15.58
CA GLU A 53 -1.54 12.51 16.70
C GLU A 53 -1.64 11.48 17.84
N GLY A 54 -0.49 11.01 18.33
CA GLY A 54 -0.41 10.00 19.39
C GLY A 54 -0.54 8.55 18.93
N ALA A 55 -0.86 8.29 17.66
CA ALA A 55 -0.86 6.94 17.08
C ALA A 55 0.56 6.43 16.78
N GLU A 56 0.72 5.11 16.78
CA GLU A 56 2.01 4.48 16.46
C GLU A 56 2.40 4.75 14.99
N PRO A 57 3.69 5.04 14.72
CA PRO A 57 4.17 5.17 13.36
C PRO A 57 4.21 3.82 12.67
N LEU A 58 4.00 3.79 11.35
CA LEU A 58 4.26 2.61 10.54
C LEU A 58 5.76 2.29 10.55
N GLU A 59 6.06 0.99 10.58
CA GLU A 59 7.40 0.45 10.44
C GLU A 59 7.47 -0.45 9.20
N ILE A 60 8.70 -0.64 8.69
CA ILE A 60 8.97 -1.58 7.60
C ILE A 60 9.76 -2.73 8.20
N GLU A 61 9.11 -3.87 8.38
CA GLU A 61 9.71 -5.10 8.87
C GLU A 61 9.72 -6.12 7.74
N ASP A 62 10.86 -6.76 7.47
CA ASP A 62 11.01 -7.74 6.39
C ASP A 62 10.46 -7.25 5.03
N ASN A 63 10.70 -5.97 4.70
CA ASN A 63 10.20 -5.29 3.51
C ASN A 63 8.66 -5.25 3.40
N THR A 64 7.97 -5.24 4.54
CA THR A 64 6.51 -5.22 4.63
C THR A 64 6.04 -4.12 5.57
N ILE A 65 5.00 -3.40 5.16
CA ILE A 65 4.22 -2.50 6.02
C ILE A 65 2.95 -3.24 6.42
N THR A 66 2.69 -3.33 7.73
CA THR A 66 1.52 -4.02 8.26
C THR A 66 0.53 -3.02 8.84
N HIS A 67 -0.72 -3.09 8.39
CA HIS A 67 -1.83 -2.39 9.03
C HIS A 67 -2.72 -3.39 9.75
N SER A 68 -2.79 -3.28 11.07
CA SER A 68 -3.74 -4.03 11.88
C SER A 68 -5.01 -3.21 12.05
N PHE A 69 -6.16 -3.84 11.79
CA PHE A 69 -7.47 -3.20 11.91
C PHE A 69 -8.14 -3.61 13.22
N SER A 70 -8.75 -2.64 13.90
CA SER A 70 -9.63 -2.89 15.03
C SER A 70 -10.98 -3.46 14.57
N VAL A 71 -11.79 -3.93 15.53
CA VAL A 71 -13.10 -4.56 15.27
C VAL A 71 -14.14 -3.63 14.63
N ASP A 72 -13.89 -2.32 14.68
CA ASP A 72 -14.66 -1.28 14.01
C ASP A 72 -14.14 -0.97 12.60
N GLY A 73 -13.07 -1.64 12.14
CA GLY A 73 -12.52 -1.50 10.80
C GLY A 73 -11.63 -0.28 10.59
N LEU A 74 -11.04 0.27 11.65
CA LEU A 74 -10.07 1.36 11.55
C LEU A 74 -8.64 0.88 11.78
N SER A 75 -7.68 1.49 11.10
CA SER A 75 -6.24 1.38 11.38
C SER A 75 -5.67 2.79 11.41
N GLU A 76 -5.15 3.21 12.55
CA GLU A 76 -4.65 4.58 12.76
C GLU A 76 -3.12 4.59 12.83
N THR A 77 -2.50 5.59 12.23
CA THR A 77 -1.05 5.76 12.31
C THR A 77 -0.66 7.24 12.26
N SER A 78 0.48 7.57 12.90
CA SER A 78 1.10 8.89 12.77
C SER A 78 1.91 9.06 11.48
N SER A 79 2.19 7.98 10.75
CA SER A 79 2.90 8.03 9.46
C SER A 79 2.07 8.74 8.38
N PRO A 80 2.73 9.36 7.38
CA PRO A 80 2.03 9.95 6.25
C PRO A 80 1.53 8.88 5.26
N HIS A 81 0.52 9.22 4.45
CA HIS A 81 -0.04 8.30 3.43
C HIS A 81 0.98 7.81 2.39
N ASN A 82 2.02 8.59 2.11
CA ASN A 82 3.09 8.21 1.18
C ASN A 82 4.24 7.42 1.83
N PHE A 83 4.06 6.96 3.08
CA PHE A 83 5.04 6.11 3.75
C PHE A 83 5.29 4.82 2.93
N GLY A 84 6.56 4.48 2.71
CA GLY A 84 6.94 3.33 1.88
C GLY A 84 6.81 3.54 0.37
N TRP A 85 6.47 4.73 -0.13
CA TRP A 85 6.44 4.96 -1.57
C TRP A 85 7.84 4.92 -2.18
N GLU A 86 7.97 4.35 -3.39
CA GLU A 86 9.24 4.34 -4.13
C GLU A 86 9.77 5.77 -4.36
N ARG A 87 8.86 6.73 -4.61
CA ARG A 87 9.19 8.13 -4.88
C ARG A 87 8.16 9.06 -4.21
N GLU A 88 8.54 10.32 -4.06
CA GLU A 88 7.72 11.35 -3.43
C GLU A 88 6.29 11.44 -3.99
N ASN A 89 6.13 11.26 -5.31
CA ASN A 89 4.85 11.40 -6.01
C ASN A 89 4.29 10.09 -6.58
N THR A 90 4.96 8.96 -6.37
CA THR A 90 4.46 7.67 -6.85
C THR A 90 4.89 6.54 -5.92
N SER A 91 3.91 5.72 -5.54
CA SER A 91 4.11 4.50 -4.78
C SER A 91 5.01 3.49 -5.49
N GLY A 92 5.11 3.58 -6.83
CA GLY A 92 5.62 2.47 -7.64
C GLY A 92 4.62 1.30 -7.65
N TYR A 93 5.10 0.12 -8.05
CA TYR A 93 4.33 -1.11 -7.92
C TYR A 93 4.34 -1.54 -6.44
N ILE A 94 3.19 -1.48 -5.79
CA ILE A 94 2.99 -2.01 -4.43
C ILE A 94 2.15 -3.28 -4.55
N LYS A 95 2.63 -4.36 -3.93
CA LYS A 95 1.83 -5.57 -3.70
C LYS A 95 1.08 -5.41 -2.39
N VAL A 96 -0.25 -5.48 -2.46
CA VAL A 96 -1.13 -5.40 -1.28
C VAL A 96 -1.78 -6.76 -1.08
N ASP A 97 -1.58 -7.36 0.09
CA ASP A 97 -2.22 -8.60 0.50
C ASP A 97 -3.16 -8.34 1.69
N TYR A 98 -4.27 -9.06 1.74
CA TYR A 98 -5.30 -8.91 2.77
C TYR A 98 -5.47 -10.26 3.48
N PHE A 99 -5.53 -10.24 4.80
CA PHE A 99 -5.64 -11.46 5.62
C PHE A 99 -6.70 -11.29 6.69
N TYR A 100 -7.51 -12.33 6.91
CA TYR A 100 -8.20 -12.52 8.17
C TYR A 100 -7.21 -13.02 9.23
N VAL A 101 -7.33 -12.51 10.46
CA VAL A 101 -6.49 -12.92 11.58
C VAL A 101 -7.30 -13.36 12.79
N ASP A 102 -6.93 -14.51 13.35
CA ASP A 102 -7.34 -15.01 14.67
C ASP A 102 -6.08 -15.39 15.45
N GLY A 103 -5.68 -14.55 16.41
CA GLY A 103 -4.38 -14.66 17.08
C GLY A 103 -3.21 -14.55 16.10
N GLU A 104 -2.38 -15.59 16.00
CA GLU A 104 -1.23 -15.66 15.10
C GLU A 104 -1.57 -16.25 13.72
N GLU A 105 -2.76 -16.85 13.56
CA GLU A 105 -3.18 -17.46 12.31
C GLU A 105 -3.60 -16.39 11.29
N LYS A 106 -3.09 -16.49 10.06
CA LYS A 106 -3.41 -15.60 8.95
C LYS A 106 -4.04 -16.40 7.81
N VAL A 107 -5.28 -16.06 7.44
CA VAL A 107 -5.98 -16.64 6.30
C VAL A 107 -6.11 -15.58 5.20
N LYS A 108 -5.52 -15.84 4.03
CA LYS A 108 -5.55 -14.88 2.93
C LYS A 108 -6.98 -14.65 2.42
N ILE A 109 -7.37 -13.38 2.28
CA ILE A 109 -8.66 -12.98 1.73
C ILE A 109 -8.57 -13.03 0.20
N PRO A 110 -9.49 -13.72 -0.49
CA PRO A 110 -9.51 -13.76 -1.95
C PRO A 110 -9.73 -12.35 -2.56
N PRO A 111 -9.00 -11.97 -3.62
CA PRO A 111 -9.14 -10.67 -4.29
C PRO A 111 -10.56 -10.33 -4.72
N GLU A 112 -11.36 -11.33 -5.10
CA GLU A 112 -12.76 -11.18 -5.50
C GLU A 112 -13.68 -10.65 -4.39
N ASN A 113 -13.26 -10.76 -3.12
CA ASN A 113 -14.01 -10.27 -1.97
C ASN A 113 -13.54 -8.88 -1.53
N ILE A 114 -12.61 -8.25 -2.27
CA ILE A 114 -12.00 -6.97 -1.92
C ILE A 114 -12.38 -5.92 -2.96
N TYR A 115 -13.02 -4.86 -2.51
CA TYR A 115 -13.48 -3.76 -3.35
C TYR A 115 -12.80 -2.47 -2.90
N MET A 116 -11.86 -1.99 -3.70
CA MET A 116 -11.19 -0.72 -3.44
C MET A 116 -12.03 0.43 -4.00
N GLU A 117 -12.25 1.48 -3.21
CA GLU A 117 -12.72 2.74 -3.76
C GLU A 117 -11.61 3.30 -4.66
N THR A 118 -11.93 3.64 -5.91
CA THR A 118 -10.99 4.03 -6.97
C THR A 118 -10.27 5.37 -6.74
N SER A 119 -10.07 5.81 -5.51
CA SER A 119 -9.17 6.91 -5.19
C SER A 119 -8.39 6.58 -3.90
N PRO A 120 -7.05 6.38 -4.00
CA PRO A 120 -6.20 6.05 -2.85
C PRO A 120 -6.19 7.16 -1.78
N SER A 121 -6.60 8.37 -2.16
CA SER A 121 -6.99 9.48 -1.30
C SER A 121 -8.51 9.57 -1.41
N GLY A 122 -9.29 9.39 -0.35
CA GLY A 122 -10.76 9.23 -0.38
C GLY A 122 -11.56 10.35 -1.06
N ALA A 123 -11.35 10.61 -2.34
CA ALA A 123 -11.77 11.84 -3.00
C ALA A 123 -13.26 11.78 -3.33
N LYS A 124 -14.01 12.76 -2.84
CA LYS A 124 -15.46 12.85 -3.02
C LYS A 124 -15.83 14.15 -3.71
N VAL A 125 -16.91 14.12 -4.48
CA VAL A 125 -17.55 15.33 -4.99
C VAL A 125 -18.55 15.82 -3.93
N ASN A 126 -18.38 17.04 -3.42
CA ASN A 126 -19.34 17.64 -2.47
C ASN A 126 -20.67 18.00 -3.17
N GLU A 127 -21.64 18.50 -2.41
CA GLU A 127 -22.95 18.91 -2.96
C GLU A 127 -22.82 20.06 -3.98
N GLU A 128 -21.72 20.82 -3.94
CA GLU A 128 -21.40 21.91 -4.86
C GLU A 128 -20.70 21.42 -6.16
N GLY A 129 -20.43 20.13 -6.30
CA GLY A 129 -19.76 19.58 -7.48
C GLY A 129 -18.23 19.65 -7.44
N GLU A 130 -17.64 20.05 -6.31
CA GLU A 130 -16.20 20.16 -6.11
C GLU A 130 -15.58 18.85 -5.62
N ARG A 131 -14.40 18.52 -6.15
CA ARG A 131 -13.63 17.35 -5.71
C ARG A 131 -12.88 17.68 -4.41
N VAL A 132 -13.35 17.15 -3.30
CA VAL A 132 -12.66 17.11 -2.00
C VAL A 132 -11.75 15.90 -1.96
N VAL A 133 -10.47 16.08 -1.63
CA VAL A 133 -9.49 14.99 -1.52
C VAL A 133 -9.10 14.81 -0.06
N TYR A 134 -9.33 13.61 0.49
CA TYR A 134 -8.88 13.27 1.83
C TYR A 134 -7.49 12.63 1.72
N GLU A 135 -6.45 13.45 1.89
CA GLU A 135 -5.05 13.03 1.70
C GLU A 135 -4.51 12.08 2.78
N ASN A 136 -5.22 11.96 3.90
CA ASN A 136 -4.81 11.16 5.05
C ASN A 136 -5.74 9.95 5.27
N LEU A 137 -6.44 9.49 4.23
CA LEU A 137 -7.42 8.41 4.33
C LEU A 137 -7.35 7.48 3.13
N SER A 138 -7.25 6.18 3.40
CA SER A 138 -7.41 5.12 2.39
C SER A 138 -8.51 4.16 2.82
N THR A 139 -9.42 3.81 1.92
CA THR A 139 -10.60 3.01 2.22
C THR A 139 -10.75 1.82 1.28
N PHE A 140 -11.32 0.73 1.79
CA PHE A 140 -11.73 -0.43 1.01
C PHE A 140 -12.88 -1.16 1.69
N TYR A 141 -13.54 -2.04 0.94
CA TYR A 141 -14.62 -2.88 1.41
C TYR A 141 -14.24 -4.36 1.27
N ILE A 142 -14.64 -5.17 2.26
CA ILE A 142 -14.52 -6.63 2.23
C ILE A 142 -15.92 -7.25 2.35
N GLY A 143 -16.27 -8.21 1.49
CA GLY A 143 -17.49 -9.03 1.63
C GLY A 143 -18.05 -9.53 0.30
N GLU A 144 -19.06 -10.39 0.36
CA GLU A 144 -19.62 -11.10 -0.83
C GLU A 144 -20.55 -10.24 -1.73
N ASN A 145 -20.78 -8.95 -1.42
CA ASN A 145 -21.83 -8.18 -2.08
C ASN A 145 -21.42 -7.48 -3.38
N GLU A 146 -22.24 -7.70 -4.41
CA GLU A 146 -22.26 -7.01 -5.70
C GLU A 146 -22.19 -5.48 -5.53
N PRO A 147 -21.44 -4.77 -6.40
CA PRO A 147 -21.26 -3.31 -6.40
C PRO A 147 -22.53 -2.51 -6.76
N SER A 148 -23.73 -3.10 -6.67
CA SER A 148 -25.02 -2.47 -6.98
C SER A 148 -25.49 -1.47 -5.91
N LYS A 149 -25.02 -1.59 -4.67
CA LYS A 149 -25.05 -0.50 -3.67
C LYS A 149 -23.64 0.04 -3.51
N LYS A 150 -23.37 1.22 -4.09
CA LYS A 150 -22.15 2.00 -3.79
C LYS A 150 -22.14 2.34 -2.29
N ILE A 151 -21.57 1.47 -1.46
CA ILE A 151 -21.28 1.78 -0.07
C ILE A 151 -20.12 2.78 -0.12
N ASP A 152 -20.33 3.96 0.47
CA ASP A 152 -19.33 5.04 0.58
C ASP A 152 -18.50 4.79 1.84
N CYS A 153 -17.41 4.05 1.71
CA CYS A 153 -16.54 3.69 2.83
C CYS A 153 -15.81 4.90 3.40
N THR A 154 -15.56 5.92 2.57
CA THR A 154 -15.07 7.22 3.04
C THR A 154 -16.03 7.85 4.04
N LYS A 155 -17.33 7.91 3.72
CA LYS A 155 -18.35 8.43 4.66
C LYS A 155 -18.41 7.60 5.94
N VAL A 156 -18.42 6.28 5.82
CA VAL A 156 -18.48 5.37 6.99
C VAL A 156 -17.26 5.57 7.91
N ALA A 157 -16.08 5.78 7.34
CA ALA A 157 -14.87 6.05 8.12
C ALA A 157 -14.96 7.37 8.88
N LEU A 158 -15.37 8.46 8.22
CA LEU A 158 -15.50 9.79 8.83
C LEU A 158 -16.54 9.85 9.95
N GLU A 159 -17.63 9.06 9.86
CA GLU A 159 -18.62 8.96 10.93
C GLU A 159 -18.09 8.23 12.18
N LYS A 160 -17.06 7.40 12.03
CA LYS A 160 -16.43 6.68 13.16
C LYS A 160 -15.38 7.54 13.86
N THR A 161 -14.70 8.42 13.13
CA THR A 161 -13.63 9.28 13.68
C THR A 161 -14.13 10.54 14.38
N THR A 162 -15.42 10.85 14.26
CA THR A 162 -16.05 12.06 14.81
C THR A 162 -16.81 11.82 16.12
N LYS A 163 -16.71 10.61 16.71
CA LYS A 163 -17.32 10.24 17.99
C LYS A 163 -16.33 10.34 19.14
#